data_AF-A0A7V5SCP6-F1
#
_entry.id   AF-A0A7V5SCP6-F1
#
_cell.length_a   1.000
_cell.length_b   1.000
_cell.length_c   1.000
_cell.angle_alpha   90.00
_cell.angle_beta   90.00
_cell.angle_gamma   90.00
#
_symmetry.space_group_name_H-M   'P 1'
#
loop_
_entity.id
_entity.type
_entity.pdbx_description
1 polymer ?
#
loop_
_entity_poly.entity_id
_entity_poly.type
_entity_poly.pdbx_seq_one_letter_code
_entity_poly.pdbx_strand_id
1 'polypeptide(L)'
;MSQSESQSPKEKFTSLLRELFEFDCADLDFGIYRIMNYKRQVIEKWIKEALPRTISNELQRGALAEQAQAQASAAQSRTHEALEAAIYNHLYTFFSRYWQDGDFISKRRYSKKERYAIPYNGEEVYLYWANRDQYYIKTGEHFTDYTYKAPDGVTVHFKLQQANVEQNNVKGEKRFFLPLLDGITWDKGTRTLTIPFEFRPLKKEELETYGQKNQQEAIIAEALKEIPKRIEAPEALAALLTERRKTEKGVSVSLLEHHLRQYTRRNTSDFFIHKDLRGFLSRELDFYLKNEVLNLDELEAAGEHLAEGWFQLLCLIKRVGRQIIDFLAQIEDFQKMLWEKKKFITETFYVVTVGNIPEAFYPEIAACEAQWKEWERLLALSTLPKDLLSDDLSTQEGRIAFLQSRPSLPLDTRHFSQDFTDRLLASFDNLDDLTDGLLVHSENWQALNLLQEKYRERVKCIYIDPPYNTGNDEFIYRDAYRHSSWLAMMVDRVIETMKILDMNGVFFCSIDDHERHYLQIILSDIFGEENFIGSIEWNSTKTVTNTALLSVNHTHNLVFAKDIRYYIRNRHHFRLPAIIDGFENPDNDPRGPWKADPFQVGGVRPNQQYEIVNPKTGKVYKPKPGCSWKN
;
A
#
# COMPACT_ATOMS: atom_id res chain seq x y z
N MET A 1 -30.09 -27.70 29.88
CA MET A 1 -30.45 -26.48 29.13
C MET A 1 -30.05 -25.30 29.99
N SER A 2 -28.85 -24.74 29.76
CA SER A 2 -28.46 -23.47 30.35
C SER A 2 -28.81 -22.36 29.36
N GLN A 3 -29.53 -21.36 29.83
CA GLN A 3 -29.86 -20.17 29.06
C GLN A 3 -28.54 -19.47 28.73
N SER A 4 -28.22 -19.29 27.45
CA SER A 4 -27.11 -18.44 27.05
C SER A 4 -27.47 -17.00 27.40
N GLU A 5 -26.83 -16.43 28.42
CA GLU A 5 -26.97 -15.00 28.74
C GLU A 5 -26.58 -14.19 27.50
N SER A 6 -27.54 -13.45 26.93
CA SER A 6 -27.24 -12.50 25.87
C SER A 6 -26.42 -11.38 26.49
N GLN A 7 -25.17 -11.19 26.04
CA GLN A 7 -24.34 -10.07 26.48
C GLN A 7 -25.11 -8.75 26.40
N SER A 8 -25.08 -7.98 27.49
CA SER A 8 -25.73 -6.68 27.57
C SER A 8 -25.12 -5.70 26.55
N PRO A 9 -25.87 -4.69 26.07
CA PRO A 9 -25.34 -3.65 25.19
C PRO A 9 -24.06 -2.99 25.71
N LYS A 10 -24.00 -2.78 27.03
CA LYS A 10 -22.83 -2.25 27.73
C LYS A 10 -21.61 -3.16 27.60
N GLU A 11 -21.77 -4.46 27.81
CA GLU A 11 -20.68 -5.45 27.69
C GLU A 11 -20.18 -5.56 26.24
N LYS A 12 -21.10 -5.56 25.27
CA LYS A 12 -20.74 -5.58 23.84
C LYS A 12 -19.91 -4.35 23.47
N PHE A 13 -20.35 -3.16 23.89
CA PHE A 13 -19.61 -1.93 23.61
C PHE A 13 -18.26 -1.86 24.33
N THR A 14 -18.21 -2.31 25.57
CA THR A 14 -16.96 -2.40 26.35
C THR A 14 -15.97 -3.36 25.69
N SER A 15 -16.44 -4.49 25.15
CA SER A 15 -15.60 -5.43 24.40
C SER A 15 -15.05 -4.78 23.12
N LEU A 16 -15.90 -4.07 22.37
CA LEU A 16 -15.49 -3.34 21.17
C LEU A 16 -14.45 -2.25 21.49
N LEU A 17 -14.62 -1.48 22.57
CA LEU A 17 -13.64 -0.46 22.97
C LEU A 17 -12.26 -1.05 23.25
N ARG A 18 -12.18 -2.25 23.87
CA ARG A 18 -10.91 -2.94 24.08
C ARG A 18 -10.26 -3.37 22.77
N GLU A 19 -11.07 -3.76 21.79
CA GLU A 19 -10.60 -4.08 20.44
C GLU A 19 -10.07 -2.83 19.71
N LEU A 20 -10.84 -1.73 19.73
CA LEU A 20 -10.49 -0.45 19.13
C LEU A 20 -9.18 0.14 19.70
N PHE A 21 -8.95 -0.07 21.00
CA PHE A 21 -7.72 0.37 21.67
C PHE A 21 -6.61 -0.70 21.65
N GLU A 22 -6.77 -1.76 20.87
CA GLU A 22 -5.79 -2.82 20.65
C GLU A 22 -5.23 -3.44 21.94
N PHE A 23 -6.08 -3.67 22.95
CA PHE A 23 -5.64 -4.20 24.25
C PHE A 23 -4.96 -5.58 24.15
N ASP A 24 -5.27 -6.32 23.10
CA ASP A 24 -4.74 -7.65 22.85
C ASP A 24 -3.29 -7.62 22.27
N CYS A 25 -2.76 -6.44 21.88
CA CYS A 25 -1.39 -6.26 21.36
C CYS A 25 -0.37 -5.90 22.46
N ALA A 26 -0.49 -6.52 23.64
CA ALA A 26 0.17 -6.09 24.87
C ALA A 26 1.70 -6.19 24.92
N ASP A 27 2.36 -6.94 24.05
CA ASP A 27 3.79 -7.21 24.16
C ASP A 27 4.66 -6.49 23.11
N LEU A 28 4.06 -5.61 22.29
CA LEU A 28 4.86 -4.71 21.45
C LEU A 28 5.46 -3.61 22.35
N ASP A 29 6.65 -3.85 22.93
CA ASP A 29 7.36 -2.86 23.78
C ASP A 29 8.12 -1.81 22.96
N PHE A 30 7.48 -1.30 21.90
CA PHE A 30 8.04 -0.27 21.04
C PHE A 30 6.96 0.71 20.58
N GLY A 31 7.38 1.95 20.30
CA GLY A 31 6.49 2.99 19.78
C GLY A 31 5.25 3.23 20.65
N ILE A 32 4.08 3.23 20.01
CA ILE A 32 2.80 3.55 20.64
C ILE A 32 2.32 2.49 21.62
N TYR A 33 2.61 1.23 21.33
CA TYR A 33 2.15 0.09 22.12
C TYR A 33 2.72 0.15 23.54
N ARG A 34 3.96 0.62 23.70
CA ARG A 34 4.57 0.91 25.01
C ARG A 34 3.79 1.95 25.81
N ILE A 35 3.36 3.04 25.16
CA ILE A 35 2.54 4.09 25.78
C ILE A 35 1.16 3.54 26.15
N MET A 36 0.53 2.80 25.23
CA MET A 36 -0.76 2.17 25.44
C MET A 36 -0.72 1.16 26.59
N ASN A 37 0.35 0.37 26.71
CA ASN A 37 0.56 -0.54 27.82
C ASN A 37 0.70 0.20 29.16
N TYR A 38 1.48 1.28 29.20
CA TYR A 38 1.62 2.11 30.40
C TYR A 38 0.29 2.76 30.81
N LYS A 39 -0.50 3.21 29.83
CA LYS A 39 -1.81 3.84 30.05
C LYS A 39 -2.97 2.85 30.14
N ARG A 40 -2.74 1.55 29.92
CA ARG A 40 -3.78 0.51 29.85
C ARG A 40 -4.68 0.51 31.07
N GLN A 41 -4.11 0.58 32.27
CA GLN A 41 -4.90 0.61 33.50
C GLN A 41 -5.78 1.86 33.61
N VAL A 42 -5.30 3.01 33.12
CA VAL A 42 -6.05 4.26 33.08
C VAL A 42 -7.22 4.15 32.11
N ILE A 43 -6.97 3.62 30.91
CA ILE A 43 -8.01 3.41 29.89
C ILE A 43 -9.03 2.38 30.37
N GLU A 44 -8.59 1.26 30.94
CA GLU A 44 -9.47 0.22 31.48
C GLU A 44 -10.36 0.76 32.61
N LYS A 45 -9.80 1.60 33.50
CA LYS A 45 -10.58 2.29 34.53
C LYS A 45 -11.59 3.27 33.92
N TRP A 46 -11.21 4.00 32.88
CA TRP A 46 -12.11 4.88 32.17
C TRP A 46 -13.28 4.12 31.54
N ILE A 47 -13.02 3.00 30.86
CA ILE A 47 -14.05 2.14 30.24
C ILE A 47 -14.99 1.55 31.30
N LYS A 48 -14.46 1.02 32.40
CA LYS A 48 -15.25 0.31 33.42
C LYS A 48 -16.04 1.24 34.35
N GLU A 49 -15.46 2.39 34.71
CA GLU A 49 -16.02 3.25 35.76
C GLU A 49 -16.47 4.61 35.22
N ALA A 50 -15.58 5.36 34.57
CA ALA A 50 -15.84 6.76 34.23
C ALA A 50 -16.88 6.91 33.12
N LEU A 51 -16.80 6.09 32.08
CA LEU A 51 -17.73 6.11 30.96
C LEU A 51 -19.17 5.76 31.41
N PRO A 52 -19.42 4.65 32.12
CA PRO A 52 -20.76 4.35 32.63
C PRO A 52 -21.28 5.43 33.58
N ARG A 53 -20.45 5.94 34.50
CA ARG A 53 -20.84 7.03 35.40
C ARG A 53 -21.24 8.29 34.64
N THR A 54 -20.53 8.62 33.56
CA THR A 54 -20.84 9.81 32.74
C THR A 54 -22.21 9.66 32.07
N ILE A 55 -22.50 8.49 31.50
CA ILE A 55 -23.80 8.21 30.86
C ILE A 55 -24.92 8.23 31.91
N SER A 56 -24.75 7.55 33.04
CA SER A 56 -25.76 7.51 34.11
C SER A 56 -26.03 8.90 34.71
N ASN A 57 -24.99 9.71 34.96
CA ASN A 57 -25.16 11.05 35.53
C ASN A 57 -25.90 12.01 34.59
N GLU A 58 -25.69 11.90 33.28
CA GLU A 58 -26.39 12.72 32.28
C GLU A 58 -27.84 12.27 32.11
N LEU A 59 -28.11 10.97 32.13
CA LEU A 59 -29.49 10.44 32.10
C LEU A 59 -30.31 10.80 33.36
N GLN A 60 -29.63 11.07 34.48
CA GLN A 60 -30.25 11.52 35.74
C GLN A 60 -30.50 13.05 35.79
N ARG A 61 -30.12 13.81 34.76
CA ARG A 61 -30.24 15.28 34.73
C ARG A 61 -31.29 15.77 33.72
N GLY A 62 -32.04 16.80 34.10
CA GLY A 62 -32.86 17.61 33.20
C GLY A 62 -33.98 16.86 32.46
N ALA A 63 -34.28 17.29 31.24
CA ALA A 63 -35.38 16.81 30.39
C ALA A 63 -35.32 15.30 30.07
N LEU A 64 -34.13 14.68 30.09
CA LEU A 64 -33.97 13.22 29.92
C LEU A 64 -34.59 12.42 31.09
N ALA A 65 -34.45 12.92 32.32
CA ALA A 65 -35.04 12.29 33.50
C ALA A 65 -36.56 12.43 33.51
N GLU A 66 -37.07 13.59 33.10
CA GLU A 66 -38.51 13.84 32.92
C GLU A 66 -39.11 12.97 31.81
N GLN A 67 -38.39 12.79 30.69
CA GLN A 67 -38.81 11.91 29.60
C GLN A 67 -38.88 10.44 30.03
N ALA A 68 -37.89 9.95 30.78
CA ALA A 68 -37.89 8.59 31.31
C ALA A 68 -39.07 8.35 32.27
N GLN A 69 -39.46 9.34 33.07
CA GLN A 69 -40.63 9.29 33.95
C GLN A 69 -41.96 9.41 33.20
N ALA A 70 -42.05 10.33 32.23
CA ALA A 70 -43.25 10.52 31.40
C ALA A 70 -43.57 9.29 30.54
N GLN A 71 -42.56 8.64 29.97
CA GLN A 71 -42.73 7.41 29.18
C GLN A 71 -43.03 6.19 30.05
N ALA A 72 -42.44 6.09 31.25
CA ALA A 72 -42.82 5.07 32.23
C ALA A 72 -44.30 5.16 32.66
N SER A 73 -44.89 6.36 32.61
CA SER A 73 -46.29 6.63 32.95
C SER A 73 -47.27 6.30 31.82
N ALA A 74 -46.81 6.23 30.56
CA ALA A 74 -47.64 6.18 29.35
C ALA A 74 -47.82 4.76 28.74
N ALA A 75 -47.44 3.69 29.46
CA ALA A 75 -47.44 2.30 28.96
C ALA A 75 -46.62 2.06 27.66
N GLN A 76 -45.81 3.02 27.23
CA GLN A 76 -44.77 2.86 26.21
C GLN A 76 -43.41 2.71 26.90
N SER A 77 -42.94 1.47 26.93
CA SER A 77 -41.80 0.98 27.72
C SER A 77 -40.43 1.57 27.31
N ARG A 78 -40.02 2.69 27.89
CA ARG A 78 -38.59 3.05 27.96
C ARG A 78 -38.22 3.53 29.37
N THR A 79 -37.77 2.59 30.19
CA THR A 79 -37.12 2.86 31.48
C THR A 79 -35.74 3.52 31.27
N HIS A 80 -35.18 4.11 32.33
CA HIS A 80 -33.80 4.64 32.31
C HIS A 80 -32.78 3.62 31.77
N GLU A 81 -32.97 2.33 32.10
CA GLU A 81 -32.17 1.21 31.60
C GLU A 81 -32.30 1.00 30.08
N ALA A 82 -33.48 1.23 29.50
CA ALA A 82 -33.71 1.13 28.07
C ALA A 82 -33.02 2.27 27.28
N LEU A 83 -33.01 3.49 27.83
CA LEU A 83 -32.28 4.63 27.26
C LEU A 83 -30.77 4.42 27.34
N GLU A 84 -30.26 3.95 28.48
CA GLU A 84 -28.84 3.60 28.64
C GLU A 84 -28.43 2.50 27.64
N ALA A 85 -29.22 1.44 27.51
CA ALA A 85 -29.01 0.38 26.53
C ALA A 85 -29.01 0.91 25.08
N ALA A 86 -29.88 1.86 24.74
CA ALA A 86 -29.94 2.48 23.41
C ALA A 86 -28.66 3.28 23.10
N ILE A 87 -28.14 4.06 24.05
CA ILE A 87 -26.88 4.81 23.88
C ILE A 87 -25.73 3.87 23.55
N TYR A 88 -25.55 2.81 24.35
CA TYR A 88 -24.49 1.83 24.09
C TYR A 88 -24.66 1.13 22.73
N ASN A 89 -25.88 0.80 22.34
CA ASN A 89 -26.16 0.20 21.03
C ASN A 89 -25.83 1.15 19.87
N HIS A 90 -26.16 2.44 19.98
CA HIS A 90 -25.81 3.43 18.96
C HIS A 90 -24.30 3.63 18.84
N LEU A 91 -23.59 3.77 19.97
CA LEU A 91 -22.14 3.89 19.97
C LEU A 91 -21.47 2.62 19.40
N TYR A 92 -21.91 1.44 19.83
CA TYR A 92 -21.45 0.16 19.27
C TYR A 92 -21.66 0.10 17.77
N THR A 93 -22.89 0.38 17.31
CA THR A 93 -23.27 0.30 15.89
C THR A 93 -22.46 1.28 15.04
N PHE A 94 -22.19 2.47 15.56
CA PHE A 94 -21.35 3.46 14.89
C PHE A 94 -19.92 2.95 14.75
N PHE A 95 -19.22 2.64 15.85
CA PHE A 95 -17.80 2.26 15.76
C PHE A 95 -17.59 0.91 15.06
N SER A 96 -18.44 -0.09 15.30
CA SER A 96 -18.34 -1.40 14.64
C SER A 96 -18.59 -1.33 13.13
N ARG A 97 -19.24 -0.26 12.65
CA ARG A 97 -19.47 -0.03 11.21
C ARG A 97 -18.16 0.29 10.50
N TYR A 98 -17.31 1.10 11.12
CA TYR A 98 -16.06 1.63 10.53
C TYR A 98 -14.82 0.89 10.99
N TRP A 99 -14.90 0.09 12.06
CA TRP A 99 -13.79 -0.75 12.51
C TRP A 99 -13.85 -2.13 11.88
N GLN A 100 -12.74 -2.57 11.28
CA GLN A 100 -12.62 -3.93 10.79
C GLN A 100 -11.19 -4.44 10.99
N ASP A 101 -11.07 -5.43 11.88
CA ASP A 101 -9.86 -6.25 12.04
C ASP A 101 -8.56 -5.44 12.24
N GLY A 102 -8.59 -4.40 13.08
CA GLY A 102 -7.43 -3.57 13.40
C GLY A 102 -7.27 -2.28 12.59
N ASP A 103 -8.21 -1.97 11.70
CA ASP A 103 -8.15 -0.78 10.85
C ASP A 103 -9.51 -0.06 10.78
N PHE A 104 -9.46 1.26 10.59
CA PHE A 104 -10.63 2.08 10.29
C PHE A 104 -10.86 2.14 8.79
N ILE A 105 -11.92 1.49 8.33
CA ILE A 105 -12.27 1.46 6.92
C ILE A 105 -13.22 2.58 6.53
N SER A 106 -12.92 3.21 5.40
CA SER A 106 -13.80 4.19 4.77
C SER A 106 -14.99 3.50 4.10
N LYS A 107 -16.09 3.35 4.83
CA LYS A 107 -17.36 2.86 4.30
C LYS A 107 -18.30 4.04 4.03
N ARG A 108 -18.35 4.50 2.77
CA ARG A 108 -19.34 5.50 2.33
C ARG A 108 -20.65 4.79 1.98
N ARG A 109 -21.54 4.57 2.96
CA ARG A 109 -22.92 4.06 2.73
C ARG A 109 -23.94 5.02 3.35
N TYR A 110 -24.91 5.42 2.53
CA TYR A 110 -26.03 6.26 2.95
C TYR A 110 -27.19 5.40 3.49
N SER A 111 -28.01 6.06 4.33
CA SER A 111 -29.23 5.63 5.03
C SER A 111 -29.86 4.27 4.68
N LYS A 112 -30.47 3.63 5.69
CA LYS A 112 -31.29 2.41 5.54
C LYS A 112 -32.50 2.62 4.60
N LYS A 113 -33.00 3.86 4.48
CA LYS A 113 -34.12 4.26 3.60
C LYS A 113 -33.65 4.67 2.20
N GLU A 114 -32.49 5.29 2.07
CA GLU A 114 -31.92 5.73 0.78
C GLU A 114 -30.50 5.19 0.61
N ARG A 115 -30.38 4.09 -0.15
CA ARG A 115 -29.09 3.45 -0.46
C ARG A 115 -28.19 4.32 -1.36
N TYR A 116 -28.76 5.28 -2.09
CA TYR A 116 -28.07 6.14 -3.05
C TYR A 116 -28.74 7.52 -3.08
N ALA A 117 -28.34 8.41 -2.18
CA ALA A 117 -28.63 9.83 -2.33
C ALA A 117 -27.31 10.57 -2.11
N ILE A 118 -26.65 10.92 -3.22
CA ILE A 118 -25.61 11.94 -3.19
C ILE A 118 -26.30 13.23 -3.67
N PRO A 119 -26.45 14.24 -2.81
CA PRO A 119 -26.96 15.54 -3.24
C PRO A 119 -25.87 16.25 -4.06
N TYR A 120 -26.16 16.43 -5.35
CA TYR A 120 -25.26 17.02 -6.35
C TYR A 120 -24.70 18.39 -5.90
N ASN A 121 -23.46 18.41 -5.43
CA ASN A 121 -22.75 19.63 -5.05
C ASN A 121 -21.52 19.94 -5.94
N GLY A 122 -21.31 19.17 -7.02
CA GLY A 122 -20.17 19.32 -7.92
C GLY A 122 -18.87 18.63 -7.46
N GLU A 123 -18.79 18.14 -6.22
CA GLU A 123 -17.67 17.30 -5.76
C GLU A 123 -17.82 15.83 -6.23
N GLU A 124 -18.99 15.43 -6.71
CA GLU A 124 -19.29 14.08 -7.21
C GLU A 124 -18.54 13.67 -8.49
N VAL A 125 -17.87 14.61 -9.18
CA VAL A 125 -17.01 14.29 -10.34
C VAL A 125 -15.69 13.65 -9.91
N TYR A 126 -15.33 13.78 -8.62
CA TYR A 126 -14.30 12.93 -8.05
C TYR A 126 -14.92 11.55 -7.81
N LEU A 127 -14.50 10.56 -8.61
CA LEU A 127 -14.60 9.15 -8.25
C LEU A 127 -13.79 8.94 -6.95
N TYR A 128 -14.35 9.31 -5.80
CA TYR A 128 -13.68 9.23 -4.51
C TYR A 128 -13.53 7.76 -4.11
N TRP A 129 -12.38 7.16 -4.41
CA TRP A 129 -12.07 5.82 -3.94
C TRP A 129 -11.87 5.83 -2.42
N ALA A 130 -12.31 4.75 -1.77
CA ALA A 130 -12.44 4.64 -0.31
C ALA A 130 -11.18 5.08 0.47
N ASN A 131 -9.99 4.79 -0.05
CA ASN A 131 -8.74 4.92 0.68
C ASN A 131 -7.95 6.21 0.33
N ARG A 132 -8.57 7.22 -0.30
CA ARG A 132 -7.90 8.48 -0.69
C ARG A 132 -7.25 9.21 0.49
N ASP A 133 -7.97 9.26 1.61
CA ASP A 133 -7.56 9.97 2.82
C ASP A 133 -6.70 9.10 3.75
N GLN A 134 -6.14 8.01 3.21
CA GLN A 134 -5.33 7.07 3.96
C GLN A 134 -3.98 6.86 3.27
N TYR A 135 -2.93 6.70 4.06
CA TYR A 135 -1.65 6.18 3.59
C TYR A 135 -1.77 4.68 3.40
N TYR A 136 -1.35 4.19 2.24
CA TYR A 136 -1.15 2.76 2.04
C TYR A 136 0.16 2.33 2.69
N ILE A 137 0.07 1.38 3.61
CA ILE A 137 1.24 0.75 4.23
C ILE A 137 1.36 -0.63 3.65
N LYS A 138 2.42 -0.82 2.86
CA LYS A 138 2.84 -2.15 2.51
C LYS A 138 3.26 -2.82 3.81
N THR A 139 2.57 -3.88 4.18
CA THR A 139 3.09 -4.85 5.13
C THR A 139 4.37 -5.38 4.53
N GLY A 140 5.50 -4.84 4.98
CA GLY A 140 6.74 -5.59 4.94
C GLY A 140 6.48 -6.92 5.64
N GLU A 141 7.14 -7.98 5.22
CA GLU A 141 7.08 -9.24 5.94
C GLU A 141 7.65 -9.01 7.35
N HIS A 142 6.77 -8.74 8.31
CA HIS A 142 7.12 -8.47 9.69
C HIS A 142 7.23 -9.84 10.38
N PHE A 143 8.41 -10.43 10.22
CA PHE A 143 8.82 -11.68 10.86
C PHE A 143 9.15 -11.46 12.34
N THR A 144 8.17 -11.06 13.12
CA THR A 144 8.30 -10.90 14.57
C THR A 144 7.43 -11.91 15.29
N ASP A 145 7.89 -12.32 16.45
CA ASP A 145 7.08 -13.07 17.41
C ASP A 145 5.77 -12.36 17.73
N TYR A 146 4.74 -13.13 18.05
CA TYR A 146 3.43 -12.64 18.42
C TYR A 146 3.01 -13.21 19.76
N THR A 147 2.58 -12.38 20.68
CA THR A 147 2.21 -12.82 22.02
C THR A 147 0.89 -12.19 22.43
N TYR A 148 0.06 -12.99 23.09
CA TYR A 148 -1.18 -12.52 23.71
C TYR A 148 -1.32 -13.10 25.12
N LYS A 149 -2.09 -12.41 25.96
CA LYS A 149 -2.37 -12.85 27.33
C LYS A 149 -3.83 -13.22 27.48
N ALA A 150 -4.09 -14.47 27.88
CA ALA A 150 -5.43 -14.96 28.11
C ALA A 150 -6.04 -14.42 29.43
N PRO A 151 -7.38 -14.39 29.57
CA PRO A 151 -8.06 -13.85 30.75
C PRO A 151 -7.68 -14.50 32.08
N ASP A 152 -7.23 -15.74 32.04
CA ASP A 152 -6.75 -16.53 33.18
C ASP A 152 -5.30 -16.19 33.60
N GLY A 153 -4.66 -15.25 32.89
CA GLY A 153 -3.33 -14.73 33.15
C GLY A 153 -2.19 -15.51 32.47
N VAL A 154 -2.51 -16.52 31.66
CA VAL A 154 -1.52 -17.28 30.87
C VAL A 154 -1.08 -16.48 29.65
N THR A 155 0.21 -16.50 29.36
CA THR A 155 0.79 -15.87 28.17
C THR A 155 0.97 -16.91 27.07
N VAL A 156 0.52 -16.63 25.86
CA VAL A 156 0.70 -17.52 24.69
C VAL A 156 1.58 -16.80 23.67
N HIS A 157 2.71 -17.41 23.32
CA HIS A 157 3.77 -16.84 22.50
C HIS A 157 3.94 -17.66 21.22
N PHE A 158 3.55 -17.08 20.09
CA PHE A 158 3.87 -17.58 18.77
C PHE A 158 5.29 -17.13 18.40
N LYS A 159 6.22 -18.09 18.37
CA LYS A 159 7.64 -17.81 18.17
C LYS A 159 8.07 -18.17 16.76
N LEU A 160 8.54 -17.21 16.00
CA LEU A 160 9.02 -17.47 14.64
C LEU A 160 10.46 -18.01 14.69
N GLN A 161 10.65 -19.30 14.39
CA GLN A 161 11.98 -19.91 14.42
C GLN A 161 12.76 -19.68 13.12
N GLN A 162 12.08 -19.71 11.99
CA GLN A 162 12.69 -19.50 10.69
C GLN A 162 11.75 -18.74 9.77
N ALA A 163 12.28 -17.69 9.14
CA ALA A 163 11.63 -17.00 8.03
C ALA A 163 12.50 -17.19 6.79
N ASN A 164 12.04 -18.00 5.84
CA ASN A 164 12.71 -18.16 4.57
C ASN A 164 12.23 -17.04 3.64
N VAL A 165 13.00 -15.95 3.55
CA VAL A 165 12.70 -14.79 2.71
C VAL A 165 13.40 -14.94 1.37
N GLU A 166 12.75 -14.56 0.27
CA GLU A 166 13.43 -14.53 -1.03
C GLU A 166 14.58 -13.55 -1.01
N GLN A 167 15.77 -14.04 -1.37
CA GLN A 167 16.92 -13.21 -1.68
C GLN A 167 17.03 -13.16 -3.21
N ASN A 168 16.91 -11.93 -3.76
CA ASN A 168 17.01 -11.57 -5.17
C ASN A 168 15.76 -11.80 -6.02
N ASN A 169 15.74 -11.20 -7.22
CA ASN A 169 14.64 -11.19 -8.20
C ASN A 169 14.35 -12.56 -8.85
N VAL A 170 14.40 -13.65 -8.09
CA VAL A 170 14.13 -15.00 -8.56
C VAL A 170 12.82 -15.48 -7.95
N LYS A 171 11.86 -15.79 -8.82
CA LYS A 171 10.59 -16.45 -8.53
C LYS A 171 10.78 -17.59 -7.52
N GLY A 172 10.24 -17.45 -6.31
CA GLY A 172 10.13 -18.57 -5.39
C GLY A 172 8.68 -18.99 -5.15
N GLU A 173 8.54 -20.06 -4.38
CA GLU A 173 7.27 -20.72 -4.09
C GLU A 173 6.45 -19.95 -3.06
N LYS A 174 5.12 -20.03 -3.15
CA LYS A 174 4.21 -19.40 -2.18
C LYS A 174 4.48 -19.92 -0.77
N ARG A 175 4.62 -19.00 0.19
CA ARG A 175 5.00 -19.30 1.58
C ARG A 175 3.82 -19.19 2.53
N PHE A 176 3.88 -19.95 3.61
CA PHE A 176 2.83 -20.03 4.61
C PHE A 176 3.42 -20.06 6.01
N PHE A 177 2.63 -19.62 6.98
CA PHE A 177 2.93 -19.82 8.40
C PHE A 177 2.53 -21.23 8.80
N LEU A 178 3.51 -22.05 9.15
CA LEU A 178 3.32 -23.43 9.61
C LEU A 178 3.68 -23.55 11.09
N PRO A 179 2.77 -24.07 11.95
CA PRO A 179 3.10 -24.36 13.34
C PRO A 179 4.00 -25.60 13.42
N LEU A 180 5.05 -25.52 14.24
CA LEU A 180 5.92 -26.64 14.59
C LEU A 180 5.37 -27.35 15.82
N LEU A 181 4.50 -28.35 15.59
CA LEU A 181 3.76 -29.04 16.65
C LEU A 181 4.66 -29.73 17.69
N ASP A 182 5.83 -30.22 17.28
CA ASP A 182 6.77 -30.92 18.17
C ASP A 182 7.61 -29.96 19.04
N GLY A 183 7.62 -28.66 18.71
CA GLY A 183 8.34 -27.63 19.45
C GLY A 183 7.49 -26.86 20.47
N ILE A 184 6.23 -27.24 20.65
CA ILE A 184 5.33 -26.58 21.60
C ILE A 184 5.82 -26.83 23.04
N THR A 185 6.00 -25.77 23.81
CA THR A 185 6.51 -25.86 25.19
C THR A 185 5.66 -25.07 26.17
N TRP A 186 5.52 -25.59 27.39
CA TRP A 186 4.81 -24.96 28.49
C TRP A 186 5.76 -24.68 29.65
N ASP A 187 5.94 -23.41 30.00
CA ASP A 187 6.70 -22.99 31.19
C ASP A 187 5.75 -22.69 32.35
N LYS A 188 5.74 -23.56 33.34
CA LYS A 188 4.94 -23.42 34.58
C LYS A 188 5.38 -22.22 35.44
N GLY A 189 6.66 -21.85 35.41
CA GLY A 189 7.22 -20.78 36.24
C GLY A 189 6.78 -19.39 35.78
N THR A 190 6.79 -19.16 34.46
CA THR A 190 6.35 -17.90 33.85
C THR A 190 4.89 -17.91 33.40
N ARG A 191 4.23 -19.08 33.44
CA ARG A 191 2.88 -19.34 32.88
C ARG A 191 2.81 -18.98 31.39
N THR A 192 3.83 -19.40 30.64
CA THR A 192 3.98 -19.09 29.21
C THR A 192 3.89 -20.35 28.35
N LEU A 193 2.99 -20.36 27.38
CA LEU A 193 2.86 -21.37 26.33
C LEU A 193 3.55 -20.87 25.07
N THR A 194 4.61 -21.52 24.61
CA THR A 194 5.30 -21.16 23.37
C THR A 194 4.92 -22.12 22.24
N ILE A 195 4.42 -21.58 21.13
CA ILE A 195 4.08 -22.32 19.91
C ILE A 195 5.02 -21.83 18.80
N PRO A 196 5.98 -22.64 18.35
CA PRO A 196 6.89 -22.21 17.30
C PRO A 196 6.24 -22.25 15.91
N PHE A 197 6.67 -21.35 15.03
CA PHE A 197 6.25 -21.25 13.64
C PHE A 197 7.45 -21.15 12.70
N GLU A 198 7.26 -21.64 11.48
CA GLU A 198 8.12 -21.39 10.33
C GLU A 198 7.33 -20.62 9.26
N PHE A 199 8.01 -19.73 8.55
CA PHE A 199 7.50 -19.13 7.32
C PHE A 199 8.29 -19.64 6.13
N ARG A 200 7.71 -20.58 5.38
CA ARG A 200 8.37 -21.27 4.27
C ARG A 200 7.36 -21.81 3.24
N PRO A 201 7.83 -22.24 2.05
CA PRO A 201 7.00 -22.99 1.12
C PRO A 201 6.54 -24.34 1.68
N LEU A 202 5.45 -24.85 1.12
CA LEU A 202 4.95 -26.19 1.42
C LEU A 202 5.81 -27.26 0.76
N LYS A 203 6.11 -28.33 1.50
CA LYS A 203 6.71 -29.55 0.95
C LYS A 203 5.67 -30.29 0.09
N LYS A 204 6.13 -31.19 -0.80
CA LYS A 204 5.26 -31.99 -1.68
C LYS A 204 4.15 -32.73 -0.91
N GLU A 205 4.49 -33.30 0.24
CA GLU A 205 3.55 -34.01 1.13
C GLU A 205 2.49 -33.08 1.74
N GLU A 206 2.89 -31.84 2.08
CA GLU A 206 2.01 -30.81 2.64
C GLU A 206 1.08 -30.21 1.56
N LEU A 207 1.53 -30.15 0.30
CA LEU A 207 0.72 -29.72 -0.85
C LEU A 207 -0.47 -30.64 -1.11
N GLU A 208 -0.28 -31.95 -0.97
CA GLU A 208 -1.37 -32.92 -1.07
C GLU A 208 -2.37 -32.78 0.10
N THR A 209 -1.86 -32.42 1.29
CA THR A 209 -2.66 -32.27 2.51
C THR A 209 -3.50 -30.99 2.52
N TYR A 210 -2.91 -29.85 2.14
CA TYR A 210 -3.57 -28.54 2.22
C TYR A 210 -4.20 -28.09 0.89
N GLY A 211 -4.00 -28.84 -0.19
CA GLY A 211 -4.57 -28.58 -1.50
C GLY A 211 -3.96 -27.36 -2.21
N GLN A 212 -4.66 -26.86 -3.25
CA GLN A 212 -4.19 -25.79 -4.13
C GLN A 212 -4.87 -24.43 -3.92
N LYS A 213 -5.93 -24.35 -3.11
CA LYS A 213 -6.68 -23.10 -2.84
C LYS A 213 -6.83 -22.89 -1.35
N ASN A 214 -6.70 -21.65 -0.90
CA ASN A 214 -6.83 -21.25 0.52
C ASN A 214 -5.93 -22.06 1.47
N GLN A 215 -4.71 -22.37 1.05
CA GLN A 215 -3.77 -23.23 1.79
C GLN A 215 -3.52 -22.75 3.23
N GLN A 216 -3.36 -21.43 3.45
CA GLN A 216 -3.20 -20.88 4.80
C GLN A 216 -4.41 -21.17 5.70
N GLU A 217 -5.62 -21.16 5.14
CA GLU A 217 -6.85 -21.48 5.87
C GLU A 217 -6.90 -22.97 6.26
N ALA A 218 -6.47 -23.85 5.37
CA ALA A 218 -6.36 -25.28 5.65
C ALA A 218 -5.33 -25.54 6.76
N ILE A 219 -4.19 -24.86 6.74
CA ILE A 219 -3.17 -24.93 7.80
C ILE A 219 -3.73 -24.44 9.13
N ILE A 220 -4.46 -23.32 9.14
CA ILE A 220 -5.14 -22.80 10.34
C ILE A 220 -6.14 -23.82 10.88
N ALA A 221 -6.98 -24.40 10.02
CA ALA A 221 -7.98 -25.39 10.42
C ALA A 221 -7.36 -26.65 11.04
N GLU A 222 -6.19 -27.08 10.54
CA GLU A 222 -5.45 -28.21 11.11
C GLU A 222 -4.75 -27.84 12.42
N ALA A 223 -4.12 -26.65 12.48
CA ALA A 223 -3.50 -26.12 13.69
C ALA A 223 -4.49 -26.05 14.86
N LEU A 224 -5.73 -25.64 14.60
CA LEU A 224 -6.79 -25.58 15.61
C LEU A 224 -7.19 -26.94 16.18
N LYS A 225 -6.97 -28.03 15.44
CA LYS A 225 -7.23 -29.39 15.91
C LYS A 225 -6.03 -29.98 16.63
N GLU A 226 -4.82 -29.75 16.13
CA GLU A 226 -3.61 -30.43 16.60
C GLU A 226 -2.93 -29.73 17.77
N ILE A 227 -2.89 -28.39 17.80
CA ILE A 227 -2.24 -27.64 18.90
C ILE A 227 -2.85 -28.00 20.27
N PRO A 228 -4.19 -28.00 20.46
CA PRO A 228 -4.79 -28.34 21.75
C PRO A 228 -4.49 -29.77 22.21
N LYS A 229 -4.31 -30.73 21.29
CA LYS A 229 -4.00 -32.14 21.63
C LYS A 229 -2.61 -32.33 22.21
N ARG A 230 -1.68 -31.39 21.95
CA ARG A 230 -0.29 -31.44 22.41
C ARG A 230 -0.09 -30.79 23.78
N ILE A 231 -1.15 -30.27 24.40
CA ILE A 231 -1.07 -29.51 25.65
C ILE A 231 -1.77 -30.26 26.78
N GLU A 232 -1.01 -30.66 27.78
CA GLU A 232 -1.53 -31.41 28.94
C GLU A 232 -1.98 -30.49 30.09
N ALA A 233 -1.46 -29.26 30.15
CA ALA A 233 -1.75 -28.32 31.23
C ALA A 233 -3.16 -27.70 31.07
N PRO A 234 -4.08 -27.88 32.04
CA PRO A 234 -5.46 -27.39 31.93
C PRO A 234 -5.56 -25.87 31.77
N GLU A 235 -4.71 -25.12 32.47
CA GLU A 235 -4.64 -23.65 32.36
C GLU A 235 -4.17 -23.20 30.97
N ALA A 236 -3.17 -23.85 30.39
CA ALA A 236 -2.71 -23.52 29.04
C ALA A 236 -3.76 -23.89 27.98
N LEU A 237 -4.49 -24.99 28.19
CA LEU A 237 -5.58 -25.40 27.30
C LEU A 237 -6.76 -24.41 27.37
N ALA A 238 -7.11 -23.94 28.56
CA ALA A 238 -8.12 -22.90 28.74
C ALA A 238 -7.73 -21.60 28.03
N ALA A 239 -6.46 -21.19 28.11
CA ALA A 239 -5.93 -20.01 27.43
C ALA A 239 -6.05 -20.06 25.88
N LEU A 240 -6.18 -21.25 25.30
CA LEU A 240 -6.40 -21.45 23.87
C LEU A 240 -7.88 -21.58 23.50
N LEU A 241 -8.64 -22.38 24.26
CA LEU A 241 -9.99 -22.81 23.90
C LEU A 241 -11.09 -21.89 24.42
N THR A 242 -10.78 -20.95 25.32
CA THR A 242 -11.77 -19.99 25.82
C THR A 242 -12.47 -19.28 24.66
N GLU A 243 -13.80 -19.23 24.72
CA GLU A 243 -14.62 -18.55 23.72
C GLU A 243 -14.31 -17.04 23.75
N ARG A 244 -13.82 -16.51 22.63
CA ARG A 244 -13.53 -15.08 22.49
C ARG A 244 -14.72 -14.29 21.98
N ARG A 245 -15.40 -14.81 20.94
CA ARG A 245 -16.58 -14.21 20.33
C ARG A 245 -17.42 -15.26 19.61
N LYS A 246 -18.65 -14.89 19.25
CA LYS A 246 -19.47 -15.65 18.28
C LYS A 246 -19.54 -14.89 16.95
N THR A 247 -19.48 -15.62 15.85
CA THR A 247 -19.70 -15.05 14.51
C THR A 247 -21.16 -14.62 14.32
N GLU A 248 -21.46 -13.86 13.26
CA GLU A 248 -22.84 -13.48 12.89
C GLU A 248 -23.77 -14.69 12.71
N LYS A 249 -23.20 -15.87 12.41
CA LYS A 249 -23.91 -17.15 12.28
C LYS A 249 -24.02 -17.92 13.60
N GLY A 250 -23.58 -17.34 14.72
CA GLY A 250 -23.65 -17.93 16.05
C GLY A 250 -22.54 -18.95 16.37
N VAL A 251 -21.55 -19.13 15.50
CA VAL A 251 -20.43 -20.08 15.70
C VAL A 251 -19.41 -19.47 16.67
N SER A 252 -19.04 -20.23 17.70
CA SER A 252 -18.02 -19.86 18.68
C SER A 252 -16.62 -19.82 18.04
N VAL A 253 -15.88 -18.75 18.32
CA VAL A 253 -14.49 -18.55 17.89
C VAL A 253 -13.62 -18.55 19.14
N SER A 254 -12.66 -19.47 19.20
CA SER A 254 -11.73 -19.58 20.33
C SER A 254 -10.67 -18.47 20.32
N LEU A 255 -10.01 -18.25 21.46
CA LEU A 255 -8.83 -17.36 21.53
C LEU A 255 -7.75 -17.79 20.53
N LEU A 256 -7.44 -19.09 20.46
CA LEU A 256 -6.46 -19.60 19.52
C LEU A 256 -6.84 -19.28 18.08
N GLU A 257 -8.09 -19.52 17.66
CA GLU A 257 -8.53 -19.21 16.30
C GLU A 257 -8.40 -17.73 15.97
N HIS A 258 -8.84 -16.86 16.88
CA HIS A 258 -8.74 -15.42 16.69
C HIS A 258 -7.29 -14.97 16.52
N HIS A 259 -6.42 -15.37 17.44
CA HIS A 259 -5.02 -14.96 17.46
C HIS A 259 -4.19 -15.58 16.35
N LEU A 260 -4.43 -16.85 16.00
CA LEU A 260 -3.75 -17.53 14.90
C LEU A 260 -4.07 -16.83 13.57
N ARG A 261 -5.36 -16.53 13.32
CA ARG A 261 -5.79 -15.78 12.14
C ARG A 261 -5.17 -14.38 12.12
N GLN A 262 -5.12 -13.69 13.26
CA GLN A 262 -4.51 -12.37 13.36
C GLN A 262 -3.00 -12.41 13.03
N TYR A 263 -2.28 -13.39 13.57
CA TYR A 263 -0.85 -13.57 13.35
C TYR A 263 -0.52 -13.86 11.89
N THR A 264 -1.21 -14.82 11.27
CA THR A 264 -0.98 -15.15 9.85
C THR A 264 -1.45 -14.06 8.89
N ARG A 265 -2.43 -13.25 9.31
CA ARG A 265 -2.99 -12.15 8.50
C ARG A 265 -2.12 -10.90 8.49
N ARG A 266 -1.42 -10.60 9.59
CA ARG A 266 -0.53 -9.42 9.68
C ARG A 266 0.51 -9.37 8.56
N ASN A 267 0.82 -10.49 7.94
CA ASN A 267 1.76 -10.57 6.81
C ASN A 267 1.09 -10.69 5.42
N THR A 268 -0.25 -10.66 5.34
CA THR A 268 -1.01 -10.87 4.10
C THR A 268 -2.09 -9.82 3.82
N SER A 269 -2.36 -8.88 4.74
CA SER A 269 -3.37 -7.82 4.58
C SER A 269 -2.76 -6.44 4.32
N ASP A 270 -3.49 -5.61 3.58
CA ASP A 270 -3.21 -4.19 3.42
C ASP A 270 -3.50 -3.46 4.73
N PHE A 271 -2.60 -2.57 5.14
CA PHE A 271 -2.80 -1.70 6.29
C PHE A 271 -2.89 -0.25 5.83
N PHE A 272 -3.75 0.52 6.49
CA PHE A 272 -3.93 1.92 6.21
C PHE A 272 -3.71 2.75 7.48
N ILE A 273 -3.19 3.96 7.29
CA ILE A 273 -3.23 5.01 8.32
C ILE A 273 -4.01 6.18 7.77
N HIS A 274 -5.06 6.61 8.47
CA HIS A 274 -5.81 7.81 8.13
C HIS A 274 -4.93 9.07 8.25
N LYS A 275 -4.99 9.90 7.22
CA LYS A 275 -4.38 11.24 7.19
C LYS A 275 -5.05 12.17 8.23
N ASP A 276 -6.36 12.01 8.44
CA ASP A 276 -7.19 12.73 9.42
C ASP A 276 -8.34 11.85 9.96
N LEU A 277 -8.03 10.92 10.87
CA LEU A 277 -9.04 10.03 11.46
C LEU A 277 -10.09 10.80 12.26
N ARG A 278 -9.66 11.85 12.97
CA ARG A 278 -10.53 12.72 13.77
C ARG A 278 -11.63 13.33 12.91
N GLY A 279 -11.24 13.98 11.82
CA GLY A 279 -12.17 14.61 10.90
C GLY A 279 -13.07 13.59 10.22
N PHE A 280 -12.51 12.44 9.78
CA PHE A 280 -13.28 11.35 9.20
C PHE A 280 -14.38 10.86 10.16
N LEU A 281 -14.02 10.34 11.33
CA LEU A 281 -15.00 9.79 12.28
C LEU A 281 -15.96 10.88 12.80
N SER A 282 -15.52 12.13 12.93
CA SER A 282 -16.40 13.22 13.38
C SER A 282 -17.49 13.54 12.35
N ARG A 283 -17.13 13.58 11.06
CA ARG A 283 -18.11 13.77 9.96
C ARG A 283 -19.07 12.60 9.87
N GLU A 284 -18.56 11.37 9.97
CA GLU A 284 -19.38 10.16 9.97
C GLU A 284 -20.31 10.09 11.19
N LEU A 285 -19.84 10.51 12.37
CA LEU A 285 -20.66 10.57 13.58
C LEU A 285 -21.80 11.59 13.41
N ASP A 286 -21.49 12.78 12.90
CA ASP A 286 -22.50 13.80 12.64
C ASP A 286 -23.54 13.32 11.61
N PHE A 287 -23.10 12.58 10.58
CA PHE A 287 -24.01 11.96 9.62
C PHE A 287 -24.86 10.85 10.26
N TYR A 288 -24.25 9.96 11.06
CA TYR A 288 -24.94 8.88 11.75
C TYR A 288 -26.02 9.41 12.69
N LEU A 289 -25.71 10.44 13.49
CA LEU A 289 -26.66 11.06 14.41
C LEU A 289 -27.87 11.64 13.67
N LYS A 290 -27.66 12.28 12.52
CA LYS A 290 -28.75 12.86 11.71
C LYS A 290 -29.67 11.83 11.06
N ASN A 291 -29.14 10.65 10.71
CA ASN A 291 -29.88 9.68 9.89
C ASN A 291 -30.39 8.46 10.66
N GLU A 292 -29.71 8.08 11.74
CA GLU A 292 -29.95 6.81 12.46
C GLU A 292 -30.40 7.04 13.90
N VAL A 293 -30.18 8.25 14.45
CA VAL A 293 -30.59 8.62 15.80
C VAL A 293 -31.73 9.64 15.79
N LEU A 294 -31.64 10.65 14.92
CA LEU A 294 -32.69 11.64 14.74
C LEU A 294 -33.80 11.07 13.85
N ASN A 295 -35.02 10.94 14.39
CA ASN A 295 -36.21 10.58 13.63
C ASN A 295 -37.17 11.78 13.60
N LEU A 296 -37.22 12.47 12.46
CA LEU A 296 -38.07 13.67 12.29
C LEU A 296 -39.56 13.36 12.45
N ASP A 297 -40.02 12.21 11.98
CA ASP A 297 -41.42 11.80 12.08
C ASP A 297 -41.84 11.59 13.55
N GLU A 298 -40.95 11.01 14.37
CA GLU A 298 -41.17 10.86 15.82
C GLU A 298 -41.11 12.21 16.54
N LEU A 299 -40.26 13.12 16.08
CA LEU A 299 -40.07 14.45 16.67
C LEU A 299 -41.30 15.35 16.44
N GLU A 300 -41.90 15.27 15.25
CA GLU A 300 -43.15 15.96 14.93
C GLU A 300 -44.35 15.36 15.69
N ALA A 301 -44.40 14.03 15.84
CA ALA A 301 -45.47 13.34 16.57
C ALA A 301 -45.42 13.52 18.10
N ALA A 302 -44.24 13.75 18.69
CA ALA A 302 -44.05 13.80 20.14
C ALA A 302 -44.34 15.18 20.78
N GLY A 303 -44.49 16.24 19.99
CA GLY A 303 -44.72 17.61 20.47
C GLY A 303 -43.48 18.28 21.08
N GLU A 304 -43.53 19.61 21.27
CA GLU A 304 -42.37 20.45 21.65
C GLU A 304 -41.66 20.00 22.94
N HIS A 305 -42.38 19.43 23.91
CA HIS A 305 -41.83 19.06 25.22
C HIS A 305 -40.99 17.77 25.21
N LEU A 306 -41.21 16.85 24.27
CA LEU A 306 -40.46 15.59 24.16
C LEU A 306 -39.24 15.71 23.23
N ALA A 307 -39.21 16.73 22.36
CA ALA A 307 -38.09 17.02 21.46
C ALA A 307 -36.80 17.36 22.22
N GLU A 308 -36.90 17.98 23.40
CA GLU A 308 -35.74 18.37 24.21
C GLU A 308 -34.95 17.16 24.74
N GLY A 309 -35.65 16.11 25.19
CA GLY A 309 -35.00 14.87 25.66
C GLY A 309 -34.29 14.11 24.52
N TRP A 310 -34.88 14.07 23.33
CA TRP A 310 -34.23 13.51 22.13
C TRP A 310 -32.98 14.30 21.72
N PHE A 311 -33.04 15.62 21.77
CA PHE A 311 -31.89 16.47 21.50
C PHE A 311 -30.76 16.23 22.52
N GLN A 312 -31.09 16.11 23.81
CA GLN A 312 -30.11 15.79 24.85
C GLN A 312 -29.48 14.40 24.66
N LEU A 313 -30.27 13.39 24.25
CA LEU A 313 -29.76 12.05 23.91
C LEU A 313 -28.74 12.13 22.76
N LEU A 314 -29.07 12.87 21.69
CA LEU A 314 -28.18 13.10 20.56
C LEU A 314 -26.89 13.82 20.99
N CYS A 315 -27.00 14.85 21.81
CA CYS A 315 -25.85 15.56 22.38
C CYS A 315 -24.96 14.65 23.24
N LEU A 316 -25.56 13.73 24.01
CA LEU A 316 -24.84 12.78 24.85
C LEU A 316 -24.07 11.77 24.00
N ILE A 317 -24.72 11.14 23.01
CA ILE A 317 -24.06 10.21 22.09
C ILE A 317 -22.94 10.93 21.34
N LYS A 318 -23.17 12.16 20.87
CA LYS A 318 -22.15 12.98 20.21
C LYS A 318 -20.96 13.27 21.11
N ARG A 319 -21.21 13.63 22.37
CA ARG A 319 -20.15 13.96 23.34
C ARG A 319 -19.30 12.75 23.68
N VAL A 320 -19.92 11.61 24.00
CA VAL A 320 -19.22 10.36 24.30
C VAL A 320 -18.48 9.84 23.06
N GLY A 321 -19.13 9.86 21.90
CA GLY A 321 -18.52 9.48 20.62
C GLY A 321 -17.29 10.33 20.31
N ARG A 322 -17.35 11.65 20.48
CA ARG A 322 -16.21 12.56 20.28
C ARG A 322 -15.05 12.25 21.23
N GLN A 323 -15.31 11.96 22.51
CA GLN A 323 -14.22 11.59 23.43
C GLN A 323 -13.49 10.32 22.99
N ILE A 324 -14.22 9.34 22.48
CA ILE A 324 -13.61 8.11 21.94
C ILE A 324 -12.84 8.41 20.66
N ILE A 325 -13.42 9.17 19.73
CA ILE A 325 -12.76 9.63 18.50
C ILE A 325 -11.48 10.38 18.82
N ASP A 326 -11.48 11.26 19.82
CA ASP A 326 -10.31 12.02 20.22
C ASP A 326 -9.16 11.13 20.68
N PHE A 327 -9.48 10.04 21.36
CA PHE A 327 -8.48 9.07 21.81
C PHE A 327 -7.96 8.22 20.64
N LEU A 328 -8.85 7.71 19.78
CA LEU A 328 -8.47 6.94 18.60
C LEU A 328 -7.61 7.78 17.63
N ALA A 329 -7.99 9.03 17.41
CA ALA A 329 -7.24 9.96 16.58
C ALA A 329 -5.84 10.23 17.14
N GLN A 330 -5.65 10.30 18.45
CA GLN A 330 -4.31 10.44 19.04
C GLN A 330 -3.42 9.23 18.72
N ILE A 331 -4.01 8.03 18.71
CA ILE A 331 -3.27 6.81 18.35
C ILE A 331 -2.86 6.87 16.88
N GLU A 332 -3.83 7.14 16.01
CA GLU A 332 -3.63 7.23 14.57
C GLU A 332 -2.63 8.34 14.20
N ASP A 333 -2.75 9.53 14.79
CA ASP A 333 -1.87 10.67 14.53
C ASP A 333 -0.42 10.36 14.92
N PHE A 334 -0.22 9.56 15.97
CA PHE A 334 1.11 9.11 16.33
C PHE A 334 1.67 8.07 15.34
N GLN A 335 0.85 7.12 14.88
CA GLN A 335 1.25 6.18 13.83
C GLN A 335 1.58 6.94 12.53
N LYS A 336 0.75 7.90 12.15
CA LYS A 336 0.98 8.83 11.04
C LYS A 336 2.29 9.59 11.19
N MET A 337 2.55 10.16 12.36
CA MET A 337 3.81 10.84 12.66
C MET A 337 5.02 9.90 12.50
N LEU A 338 4.94 8.65 12.94
CA LEU A 338 6.01 7.66 12.74
C LEU A 338 6.20 7.26 11.28
N TRP A 339 5.10 7.18 10.52
CA TRP A 339 5.09 6.89 9.10
C TRP A 339 5.74 8.01 8.29
N GLU A 340 5.34 9.26 8.55
CA GLU A 340 5.84 10.47 7.90
C GLU A 340 7.24 10.89 8.37
N LYS A 341 7.75 10.29 9.45
CA LYS A 341 9.09 10.59 9.96
C LYS A 341 10.12 10.28 8.88
N LYS A 342 10.87 11.31 8.48
CA LYS A 342 12.06 11.19 7.62
C LYS A 342 12.95 10.07 8.14
N LYS A 343 13.21 9.09 7.30
CA LYS A 343 14.06 7.94 7.65
C LYS A 343 15.52 8.37 7.70
N PHE A 344 16.27 7.67 8.55
CA PHE A 344 17.71 7.85 8.67
C PHE A 344 18.41 6.92 7.67
N ILE A 345 19.54 7.39 7.13
CA ILE A 345 20.43 6.55 6.34
C ILE A 345 21.17 5.64 7.33
N THR A 346 21.02 4.33 7.18
CA THR A 346 21.69 3.34 8.05
C THR A 346 23.09 3.02 7.57
N GLU A 347 23.27 2.94 6.25
CA GLU A 347 24.53 2.59 5.61
C GLU A 347 24.67 3.33 4.28
N THR A 348 25.90 3.58 3.84
CA THR A 348 26.21 4.19 2.53
C THR A 348 27.44 3.49 1.98
N PHE A 349 27.35 3.06 0.73
CA PHE A 349 28.42 2.37 0.02
C PHE A 349 28.58 3.01 -1.36
N TYR A 350 29.78 2.87 -1.92
CA TYR A 350 30.12 3.39 -3.23
C TYR A 350 30.51 2.23 -4.14
N VAL A 351 30.01 2.28 -5.37
CA VAL A 351 30.44 1.37 -6.43
C VAL A 351 31.29 2.19 -7.40
N VAL A 352 32.59 1.90 -7.45
CA VAL A 352 33.56 2.68 -8.23
C VAL A 352 34.23 1.76 -9.22
N THR A 353 34.30 2.14 -10.50
CA THR A 353 35.04 1.37 -11.50
C THR A 353 36.53 1.44 -11.22
N VAL A 354 37.22 0.30 -11.29
CA VAL A 354 38.65 0.17 -10.95
C VAL A 354 39.53 1.18 -11.67
N GLY A 355 39.23 1.52 -12.93
CA GLY A 355 40.00 2.50 -13.71
C GLY A 355 39.92 3.93 -13.19
N ASN A 356 38.96 4.25 -12.31
CA ASN A 356 38.86 5.55 -11.63
C ASN A 356 39.55 5.53 -10.25
N ILE A 357 40.15 4.41 -9.84
CA ILE A 357 40.81 4.25 -8.54
C ILE A 357 42.32 4.40 -8.72
N PRO A 358 43.02 5.19 -7.88
CA PRO A 358 44.47 5.27 -7.96
C PRO A 358 45.14 3.91 -7.75
N GLU A 359 46.16 3.59 -8.55
CA GLU A 359 46.84 2.27 -8.49
C GLU A 359 47.43 1.94 -7.11
N ALA A 360 47.68 2.96 -6.27
CA ALA A 360 48.12 2.78 -4.89
C ALA A 360 47.16 1.91 -4.04
N PHE A 361 45.88 1.83 -4.41
CA PHE A 361 44.88 1.01 -3.71
C PHE A 361 44.81 -0.44 -4.24
N TYR A 362 45.42 -0.74 -5.39
CA TYR A 362 45.29 -2.05 -6.04
C TYR A 362 45.81 -3.21 -5.19
N PRO A 363 46.91 -3.08 -4.39
CA PRO A 363 47.35 -4.16 -3.51
C PRO A 363 46.31 -4.54 -2.44
N GLU A 364 45.62 -3.56 -1.86
CA GLU A 364 44.55 -3.80 -0.86
C GLU A 364 43.31 -4.42 -1.52
N ILE A 365 42.94 -3.96 -2.72
CA ILE A 365 41.84 -4.52 -3.52
C ILE A 365 42.13 -5.97 -3.91
N ALA A 366 43.36 -6.25 -4.39
CA ALA A 366 43.79 -7.58 -4.79
C ALA A 366 43.74 -8.59 -3.63
N ALA A 367 43.97 -8.14 -2.40
CA ALA A 367 43.91 -8.95 -1.19
C ALA A 367 42.47 -9.19 -0.66
N CYS A 368 41.47 -8.45 -1.15
CA CYS A 368 40.10 -8.52 -0.65
C CYS A 368 39.31 -9.72 -1.21
N GLU A 369 39.38 -10.86 -0.53
CA GLU A 369 38.68 -12.10 -0.93
C GLU A 369 37.16 -11.95 -1.06
N ALA A 370 36.53 -11.09 -0.25
CA ALA A 370 35.08 -10.87 -0.30
C ALA A 370 34.65 -10.23 -1.63
N GLN A 371 35.40 -9.24 -2.11
CA GLN A 371 35.17 -8.60 -3.41
C GLN A 371 35.35 -9.59 -4.57
N TRP A 372 36.38 -10.43 -4.52
CA TRP A 372 36.61 -11.47 -5.55
C TRP A 372 35.47 -12.48 -5.62
N LYS A 373 34.95 -12.92 -4.48
CA LYS A 373 33.78 -13.81 -4.43
C LYS A 373 32.54 -13.15 -5.03
N GLU A 374 32.35 -11.85 -4.81
CA GLU A 374 31.24 -11.11 -5.42
C GLU A 374 31.39 -11.02 -6.94
N TRP A 375 32.58 -10.69 -7.45
CA TRP A 375 32.83 -10.66 -8.89
C TRP A 375 32.66 -12.04 -9.52
N GLU A 376 33.13 -13.10 -8.86
CA GLU A 376 32.90 -14.47 -9.33
C GLU A 376 31.40 -14.78 -9.41
N ARG A 377 30.62 -14.42 -8.39
CA ARG A 377 29.16 -14.64 -8.37
C ARG A 377 28.43 -13.86 -9.46
N LEU A 378 28.78 -12.60 -9.68
CA LEU A 378 28.04 -11.70 -10.59
C LEU A 378 28.51 -11.80 -12.04
N LEU A 379 29.80 -12.03 -12.26
CA LEU A 379 30.46 -11.96 -13.56
C LEU A 379 31.01 -13.31 -14.03
N ALA A 380 30.95 -14.36 -13.20
CA ALA A 380 31.44 -15.70 -13.49
C ALA A 380 32.87 -15.69 -14.02
N LEU A 381 33.79 -15.01 -13.31
CA LEU A 381 35.16 -14.80 -13.77
C LEU A 381 35.89 -16.11 -14.10
N SER A 382 35.63 -17.19 -13.36
CA SER A 382 36.21 -18.52 -13.61
C SER A 382 35.82 -19.15 -14.96
N THR A 383 34.74 -18.68 -15.57
CA THR A 383 34.24 -19.17 -16.87
C THR A 383 34.81 -18.39 -18.06
N LEU A 384 35.54 -17.31 -17.79
CA LEU A 384 36.16 -16.52 -18.84
C LEU A 384 37.29 -17.31 -19.51
N PRO A 385 37.43 -17.22 -20.85
CA PRO A 385 38.56 -17.80 -21.57
C PRO A 385 39.90 -17.41 -20.94
N LYS A 386 40.83 -18.36 -20.79
CA LYS A 386 42.12 -18.15 -20.11
C LYS A 386 43.00 -17.08 -20.77
N ASP A 387 42.82 -16.85 -22.06
CA ASP A 387 43.42 -15.78 -22.86
C ASP A 387 42.89 -14.38 -22.52
N LEU A 388 41.72 -14.29 -21.88
CA LEU A 388 41.13 -13.06 -21.36
C LEU A 388 41.42 -12.83 -19.86
N LEU A 389 42.08 -13.79 -19.19
CA LEU A 389 42.57 -13.67 -17.82
C LEU A 389 44.06 -13.36 -17.89
N SER A 390 44.44 -12.11 -17.59
CA SER A 390 45.85 -11.76 -17.42
C SER A 390 46.35 -12.37 -16.11
N ASP A 391 47.32 -13.29 -16.23
CA ASP A 391 48.15 -13.82 -15.15
C ASP A 391 47.48 -14.74 -14.10
N ASP A 392 48.33 -15.32 -13.25
CA ASP A 392 47.94 -16.25 -12.19
C ASP A 392 47.21 -15.51 -11.05
N LEU A 393 45.88 -15.61 -11.06
CA LEU A 393 44.99 -15.02 -10.05
C LEU A 393 45.15 -15.60 -8.63
N SER A 394 45.98 -16.64 -8.46
CA SER A 394 46.37 -17.13 -7.13
C SER A 394 47.44 -16.28 -6.45
N THR A 395 48.11 -15.41 -7.22
CA THR A 395 49.14 -14.48 -6.73
C THR A 395 48.60 -13.06 -6.61
N GLN A 396 49.17 -12.26 -5.69
CA GLN A 396 48.77 -10.87 -5.53
C GLN A 396 49.16 -10.04 -6.76
N GLU A 397 50.32 -10.29 -7.35
CA GLU A 397 50.80 -9.62 -8.55
C GLU A 397 49.90 -9.91 -9.76
N GLY A 398 49.48 -11.15 -9.95
CA GLY A 398 48.55 -11.52 -11.03
C GLY A 398 47.17 -10.88 -10.84
N ARG A 399 46.69 -10.78 -9.60
CA ARG A 399 45.45 -10.04 -9.30
C ARG A 399 45.58 -8.54 -9.57
N ILE A 400 46.72 -7.91 -9.27
CA ILE A 400 46.95 -6.49 -9.60
C ILE A 400 46.97 -6.29 -11.11
N ALA A 401 47.66 -7.16 -11.87
CA ALA A 401 47.68 -7.10 -13.33
C ALA A 401 46.26 -7.27 -13.93
N PHE A 402 45.44 -8.15 -13.33
CA PHE A 402 44.03 -8.30 -13.69
C PHE A 402 43.21 -7.03 -13.47
N LEU A 403 43.43 -6.30 -12.38
CA LEU A 403 42.76 -5.01 -12.13
C LEU A 403 43.17 -3.97 -13.19
N GLN A 404 44.46 -3.90 -13.53
CA GLN A 404 44.99 -2.99 -14.55
C GLN A 404 44.41 -3.28 -15.95
N SER A 405 44.20 -4.55 -16.29
CA SER A 405 43.63 -4.93 -17.59
C SER A 405 42.12 -4.71 -17.67
N ARG A 406 41.43 -4.43 -16.55
CA ARG A 406 39.96 -4.31 -16.47
C ARG A 406 39.50 -3.04 -15.75
N PRO A 407 39.69 -1.86 -16.36
CA PRO A 407 39.30 -0.59 -15.75
C PRO A 407 37.79 -0.43 -15.53
N SER A 408 36.94 -1.18 -16.23
CA SER A 408 35.48 -1.14 -16.08
C SER A 408 34.93 -2.03 -14.96
N LEU A 409 35.78 -2.79 -14.26
CA LEU A 409 35.35 -3.70 -13.21
C LEU A 409 34.81 -2.89 -12.00
N PRO A 410 33.59 -3.17 -11.50
CA PRO A 410 33.01 -2.39 -10.41
C PRO A 410 33.53 -2.86 -9.05
N LEU A 411 34.17 -1.98 -8.28
CA LEU A 411 34.54 -2.21 -6.88
C LEU A 411 33.39 -1.77 -5.96
N ASP A 412 32.98 -2.61 -5.00
CA ASP A 412 31.97 -2.26 -4.00
C ASP A 412 32.64 -2.02 -2.64
N THR A 413 32.56 -0.78 -2.12
CA THR A 413 33.22 -0.42 -0.85
C THR A 413 32.64 -1.15 0.36
N ARG A 414 31.48 -1.82 0.25
CA ARG A 414 30.89 -2.60 1.35
C ARG A 414 31.78 -3.75 1.86
N HIS A 415 32.71 -4.23 1.03
CA HIS A 415 33.64 -5.31 1.37
C HIS A 415 34.93 -4.80 2.03
N PHE A 416 35.07 -3.48 2.19
CA PHE A 416 36.26 -2.83 2.70
C PHE A 416 36.01 -2.14 4.04
N SER A 417 37.10 -1.81 4.74
CA SER A 417 37.02 -1.06 5.99
C SER A 417 36.60 0.40 5.73
N GLN A 418 36.10 1.05 6.78
CA GLN A 418 35.80 2.49 6.71
C GLN A 418 37.07 3.30 6.40
N ASP A 419 38.24 2.92 6.95
CA ASP A 419 39.52 3.58 6.67
C ASP A 419 39.89 3.54 5.18
N PHE A 420 39.79 2.36 4.55
CA PHE A 420 40.03 2.22 3.10
C PHE A 420 39.07 3.12 2.31
N THR A 421 37.80 3.09 2.68
CA THR A 421 36.75 3.87 2.02
C THR A 421 37.02 5.37 2.15
N ASP A 422 37.34 5.86 3.35
CA ASP A 422 37.61 7.29 3.59
C ASP A 422 38.83 7.77 2.79
N ARG A 423 39.91 6.97 2.75
CA ARG A 423 41.11 7.27 1.93
C ARG A 423 40.79 7.30 0.44
N LEU A 424 40.01 6.33 -0.04
CA LEU A 424 39.59 6.27 -1.43
C LEU A 424 38.74 7.49 -1.80
N LEU A 425 37.73 7.81 -0.99
CA LEU A 425 36.84 8.94 -1.24
C LEU A 425 37.59 10.29 -1.20
N ALA A 426 38.56 10.44 -0.30
CA ALA A 426 39.42 11.62 -0.22
C ALA A 426 40.34 11.79 -1.44
N SER A 427 40.49 10.77 -2.29
CA SER A 427 41.27 10.88 -3.54
C SER A 427 40.50 11.55 -4.68
N PHE A 428 39.19 11.80 -4.52
CA PHE A 428 38.36 12.51 -5.49
C PHE A 428 38.16 13.98 -5.07
N ASP A 429 38.35 14.91 -6.01
CA ASP A 429 38.19 16.35 -5.74
C ASP A 429 36.72 16.75 -5.53
N ASN A 430 35.83 16.31 -6.43
CA ASN A 430 34.38 16.53 -6.32
C ASN A 430 33.62 15.23 -6.56
N LEU A 431 33.41 14.48 -5.49
CA LEU A 431 32.72 13.20 -5.52
C LEU A 431 31.28 13.31 -6.06
N ASP A 432 30.57 14.40 -5.75
CA ASP A 432 29.18 14.60 -6.17
C ASP A 432 29.07 14.75 -7.70
N ASP A 433 29.99 15.50 -8.32
CA ASP A 433 30.00 15.70 -9.78
C ASP A 433 30.44 14.44 -10.54
N LEU A 434 31.23 13.58 -9.90
CA LEU A 434 31.70 12.30 -10.45
C LEU A 434 30.70 11.16 -10.25
N THR A 435 29.66 11.36 -9.44
CA THR A 435 28.66 10.33 -9.15
C THR A 435 27.56 10.32 -10.22
N ASP A 436 27.59 9.31 -11.08
CA ASP A 436 26.63 9.17 -12.20
C ASP A 436 25.27 8.58 -11.79
N GLY A 437 25.18 7.93 -10.63
CA GLY A 437 23.99 7.20 -10.22
C GLY A 437 23.85 7.06 -8.72
N LEU A 438 22.60 6.96 -8.27
CA LEU A 438 22.24 6.73 -6.87
C LEU A 438 21.24 5.58 -6.80
N LEU A 439 21.60 4.52 -6.08
CA LEU A 439 20.70 3.43 -5.75
C LEU A 439 20.24 3.56 -4.30
N VAL A 440 18.92 3.56 -4.09
CA VAL A 440 18.33 3.67 -2.74
C VAL A 440 17.56 2.40 -2.43
N HIS A 441 17.99 1.69 -1.39
CA HIS A 441 17.24 0.56 -0.84
C HIS A 441 16.33 1.07 0.29
N SER A 442 15.08 1.35 -0.04
CA SER A 442 14.07 1.80 0.93
C SER A 442 12.67 1.58 0.38
N GLU A 443 11.67 1.80 1.23
CA GLU A 443 10.30 2.03 0.77
C GLU A 443 10.29 3.32 -0.07
N ASN A 444 9.78 3.26 -1.30
CA ASN A 444 10.02 4.32 -2.29
C ASN A 444 9.31 5.63 -1.98
N TRP A 445 8.18 5.64 -1.27
CA TRP A 445 7.58 6.89 -0.79
C TRP A 445 8.48 7.58 0.24
N GLN A 446 9.10 6.81 1.14
CA GLN A 446 10.08 7.34 2.11
C GLN A 446 11.37 7.81 1.44
N ALA A 447 11.88 7.07 0.45
CA ALA A 447 13.03 7.46 -0.35
C ALA A 447 12.77 8.79 -1.06
N LEU A 448 11.64 8.93 -1.76
CA LEU A 448 11.28 10.16 -2.47
C LEU A 448 11.21 11.36 -1.52
N ASN A 449 10.67 11.19 -0.31
CA ASN A 449 10.63 12.23 0.72
C ASN A 449 12.03 12.68 1.18
N LEU A 450 12.97 11.74 1.34
CA LEU A 450 14.36 12.04 1.68
C LEU A 450 15.07 12.77 0.53
N LEU A 451 14.88 12.29 -0.70
CA LEU A 451 15.54 12.81 -1.91
C LEU A 451 15.10 14.23 -2.30
N GLN A 452 13.99 14.72 -1.75
CA GLN A 452 13.50 16.09 -2.00
C GLN A 452 14.56 17.15 -1.74
N GLU A 453 15.42 16.99 -0.72
CA GLU A 453 16.40 18.03 -0.37
C GLU A 453 17.45 18.23 -1.48
N LYS A 454 17.87 17.15 -2.16
CA LYS A 454 18.88 17.21 -3.22
C LYS A 454 18.26 17.41 -4.62
N TYR A 455 17.10 16.83 -4.87
CA TYR A 455 16.55 16.65 -6.24
C TYR A 455 15.27 17.43 -6.54
N ARG A 456 14.76 18.27 -5.62
CA ARG A 456 13.58 19.12 -5.86
C ARG A 456 13.71 19.89 -7.17
N GLU A 457 12.72 19.73 -8.05
CA GLU A 457 12.63 20.37 -9.37
C GLU A 457 13.85 20.19 -10.28
N ARG A 458 14.58 19.07 -10.15
CA ARG A 458 15.80 18.80 -10.95
C ARG A 458 15.69 17.58 -11.86
N VAL A 459 14.71 16.70 -11.62
CA VAL A 459 14.58 15.44 -12.36
C VAL A 459 13.89 15.70 -13.69
N LYS A 460 14.56 15.36 -14.80
CA LYS A 460 14.03 15.62 -16.16
C LYS A 460 13.10 14.53 -16.66
N CYS A 461 13.26 13.30 -16.18
CA CYS A 461 12.48 12.15 -16.62
C CYS A 461 12.25 11.23 -15.44
N ILE A 462 11.02 10.78 -15.28
CA ILE A 462 10.63 9.75 -14.32
C ILE A 462 9.99 8.63 -15.10
N TYR A 463 10.52 7.42 -14.95
CA TYR A 463 9.94 6.20 -15.50
C TYR A 463 9.65 5.26 -14.34
N ILE A 464 8.43 4.74 -14.29
CA ILE A 464 8.03 3.74 -13.30
C ILE A 464 7.33 2.56 -13.97
N ASP A 465 7.52 1.39 -13.38
CA ASP A 465 6.87 0.14 -13.76
C ASP A 465 6.25 -0.47 -12.48
N PRO A 466 5.10 0.04 -12.03
CA PRO A 466 4.44 -0.41 -10.81
C PRO A 466 3.85 -1.83 -10.96
N PRO A 467 3.41 -2.48 -9.87
CA PRO A 467 2.50 -3.63 -9.95
C PRO A 467 1.31 -3.37 -10.87
N TYR A 468 0.98 -4.30 -11.76
CA TYR A 468 -0.14 -4.15 -12.69
C TYR A 468 -1.49 -4.57 -12.08
N ASN A 469 -1.45 -5.22 -10.92
CA ASN A 469 -2.60 -5.70 -10.18
C ASN A 469 -3.42 -6.76 -10.95
N THR A 470 -2.72 -7.68 -11.62
CA THR A 470 -3.32 -8.72 -12.47
C THR A 470 -4.05 -9.80 -11.69
N GLY A 471 -3.81 -9.89 -10.37
CA GLY A 471 -4.27 -10.98 -9.53
C GLY A 471 -3.45 -12.27 -9.66
N ASN A 472 -2.40 -12.26 -10.49
CA ASN A 472 -1.45 -13.36 -10.58
C ASN A 472 -0.25 -13.08 -9.65
N ASP A 473 -0.07 -13.93 -8.64
CA ASP A 473 1.06 -13.89 -7.69
C ASP A 473 2.41 -14.27 -8.36
N GLU A 474 2.61 -14.03 -9.67
CA GLU A 474 3.85 -14.35 -10.39
C GLU A 474 4.97 -13.33 -10.18
N PHE A 475 4.67 -12.19 -9.55
CA PHE A 475 5.63 -11.14 -9.21
C PHE A 475 6.13 -11.23 -7.76
N ILE A 476 7.33 -10.70 -7.52
CA ILE A 476 8.00 -10.67 -6.18
C ILE A 476 7.20 -9.82 -5.18
N TYR A 477 6.37 -8.91 -5.67
CA TYR A 477 5.46 -8.11 -4.85
C TYR A 477 4.01 -8.59 -5.02
N ARG A 478 3.19 -8.38 -3.98
CA ARG A 478 1.75 -8.63 -4.05
C ARG A 478 1.17 -7.92 -5.27
N ASP A 479 0.39 -8.64 -6.07
CA ASP A 479 -0.22 -8.16 -7.31
C ASP A 479 -1.74 -8.37 -7.32
N ALA A 480 -2.32 -8.46 -6.11
CA ALA A 480 -3.73 -8.70 -5.85
C ALA A 480 -4.25 -7.74 -4.77
N TYR A 481 -4.29 -6.47 -5.12
CA TYR A 481 -4.88 -5.37 -4.36
C TYR A 481 -6.32 -5.13 -4.79
N ARG A 482 -7.11 -4.55 -3.89
CA ARG A 482 -8.31 -3.84 -4.34
C ARG A 482 -7.86 -2.60 -5.11
N HIS A 483 -8.55 -2.23 -6.18
CA HIS A 483 -8.25 -1.03 -6.97
C HIS A 483 -8.04 0.21 -6.07
N SER A 484 -8.91 0.44 -5.07
CA SER A 484 -8.76 1.56 -4.13
C SER A 484 -7.46 1.54 -3.31
N SER A 485 -6.97 0.36 -2.95
CA SER A 485 -5.70 0.18 -2.23
C SER A 485 -4.51 0.48 -3.15
N TRP A 486 -4.54 -0.06 -4.38
CA TRP A 486 -3.51 0.16 -5.38
C TRP A 486 -3.40 1.65 -5.75
N LEU A 487 -4.55 2.31 -5.97
CA LEU A 487 -4.60 3.73 -6.28
C LEU A 487 -4.07 4.59 -5.11
N ALA A 488 -4.45 4.29 -3.87
CA ALA A 488 -3.91 5.00 -2.70
C ALA A 488 -2.38 4.89 -2.62
N MET A 489 -1.83 3.70 -2.88
CA MET A 489 -0.38 3.49 -2.96
C MET A 489 0.27 4.34 -4.06
N MET A 490 -0.32 4.37 -5.26
CA MET A 490 0.24 5.12 -6.39
C MET A 490 0.19 6.63 -6.20
N VAL A 491 -0.95 7.16 -5.72
CA VAL A 491 -1.18 8.60 -5.53
C VAL A 491 -0.12 9.23 -4.65
N ASP A 492 0.13 8.64 -3.48
CA ASP A 492 1.10 9.19 -2.53
C ASP A 492 2.49 9.29 -3.15
N ARG A 493 2.89 8.30 -3.96
CA ARG A 493 4.20 8.27 -4.65
C ARG A 493 4.26 9.29 -5.77
N VAL A 494 3.24 9.37 -6.61
CA VAL A 494 3.18 10.31 -7.74
C VAL A 494 3.18 11.77 -7.23
N ILE A 495 2.50 12.05 -6.12
CA ILE A 495 2.55 13.39 -5.50
C ILE A 495 3.98 13.76 -5.09
N GLU A 496 4.76 12.82 -4.55
CA GLU A 496 6.17 13.09 -4.23
C GLU A 496 7.05 13.24 -5.48
N THR A 497 6.76 12.51 -6.56
CA THR A 497 7.50 12.68 -7.83
C THR A 497 7.28 14.05 -8.44
N MET A 498 6.08 14.63 -8.31
CA MET A 498 5.79 15.99 -8.79
C MET A 498 6.69 17.07 -8.19
N LYS A 499 7.16 16.87 -6.95
CA LYS A 499 8.03 17.81 -6.25
C LYS A 499 9.48 17.77 -6.75
N ILE A 500 9.96 16.62 -7.22
CA ILE A 500 11.32 16.46 -7.79
C ILE A 500 11.39 16.69 -9.30
N LEU A 501 10.27 16.52 -10.01
CA LEU A 501 10.20 16.68 -11.45
C LEU A 501 10.46 18.14 -11.84
N ASP A 502 11.36 18.39 -12.78
CA ASP A 502 11.62 19.70 -13.37
C ASP A 502 10.38 20.20 -14.13
N MET A 503 10.23 21.53 -14.31
CA MET A 503 9.10 22.12 -15.02
C MET A 503 8.94 21.58 -16.46
N ASN A 504 10.05 21.22 -17.10
CA ASN A 504 10.07 20.63 -18.43
C ASN A 504 10.14 19.10 -18.38
N GLY A 505 9.99 18.50 -17.20
CA GLY A 505 10.11 17.07 -17.00
C GLY A 505 8.93 16.28 -17.55
N VAL A 506 9.19 14.99 -17.83
CA VAL A 506 8.18 14.03 -18.32
C VAL A 506 8.09 12.85 -17.36
N PHE A 507 6.88 12.36 -17.17
CA PHE A 507 6.56 11.19 -16.38
C PHE A 507 6.02 10.09 -17.30
N PHE A 508 6.58 8.90 -17.14
CA PHE A 508 6.20 7.68 -17.85
C PHE A 508 5.79 6.62 -16.82
N CYS A 509 4.66 5.98 -17.06
CA CYS A 509 4.22 4.84 -16.27
C CYS A 509 3.80 3.69 -17.18
N SER A 510 4.52 2.57 -17.08
CA SER A 510 4.10 1.31 -17.69
C SER A 510 2.92 0.72 -16.90
N ILE A 511 1.93 0.19 -17.61
CA ILE A 511 0.75 -0.45 -17.02
C ILE A 511 0.07 -1.38 -18.04
N ASP A 512 -0.71 -2.35 -17.59
CA ASP A 512 -1.61 -3.11 -18.46
C ASP A 512 -3.06 -2.62 -18.39
N ASP A 513 -3.98 -3.33 -19.03
CA ASP A 513 -5.39 -2.96 -19.07
C ASP A 513 -6.10 -2.98 -17.70
N HIS A 514 -5.57 -3.67 -16.68
CA HIS A 514 -6.28 -3.86 -15.40
C HIS A 514 -6.45 -2.56 -14.63
N GLU A 515 -5.39 -1.75 -14.53
CA GLU A 515 -5.39 -0.49 -13.76
C GLU A 515 -5.25 0.75 -14.64
N ARG A 516 -4.95 0.62 -15.94
CA ARG A 516 -4.71 1.77 -16.85
C ARG A 516 -5.76 2.86 -16.74
N HIS A 517 -7.04 2.49 -16.80
CA HIS A 517 -8.13 3.46 -16.80
C HIS A 517 -8.16 4.28 -15.50
N TYR A 518 -8.06 3.61 -14.36
CA TYR A 518 -8.06 4.27 -13.06
C TYR A 518 -6.80 5.11 -12.87
N LEU A 519 -5.64 4.57 -13.24
CA LEU A 519 -4.36 5.27 -13.16
C LEU A 519 -4.38 6.56 -13.99
N GLN A 520 -4.88 6.51 -15.24
CA GLN A 520 -4.93 7.69 -16.09
C GLN A 520 -5.80 8.79 -15.48
N ILE A 521 -6.97 8.45 -14.91
CA ILE A 521 -7.84 9.43 -14.24
C ILE A 521 -7.08 10.13 -13.10
N ILE A 522 -6.37 9.35 -12.28
CA ILE A 522 -5.61 9.89 -11.15
C ILE A 522 -4.45 10.77 -11.62
N LEU A 523 -3.69 10.31 -12.62
CA LEU A 523 -2.59 11.08 -13.15
C LEU A 523 -3.10 12.39 -13.76
N SER A 524 -4.24 12.38 -14.44
CA SER A 524 -4.88 13.62 -14.92
C SER A 524 -5.32 14.55 -13.79
N ASP A 525 -5.79 14.03 -12.65
CA ASP A 525 -6.10 14.87 -11.47
C ASP A 525 -4.83 15.51 -10.87
N ILE A 526 -3.71 14.76 -10.85
CA ILE A 526 -2.45 15.23 -10.25
C ILE A 526 -1.68 16.18 -11.19
N PHE A 527 -1.57 15.85 -12.47
CA PHE A 527 -0.81 16.63 -13.46
C PHE A 527 -1.65 17.71 -14.15
N GLY A 528 -2.98 17.58 -14.16
CA GLY A 528 -3.87 18.32 -15.06
C GLY A 528 -4.12 17.54 -16.34
N GLU A 529 -5.38 17.47 -16.77
CA GLU A 529 -5.80 16.72 -17.97
C GLU A 529 -5.11 17.23 -19.23
N GLU A 530 -4.88 18.54 -19.32
CA GLU A 530 -4.17 19.18 -20.44
C GLU A 530 -2.71 18.74 -20.57
N ASN A 531 -2.12 18.23 -19.48
CA ASN A 531 -0.73 17.82 -19.45
C ASN A 531 -0.52 16.35 -19.85
N PHE A 532 -1.59 15.63 -20.16
CA PHE A 532 -1.52 14.30 -20.76
C PHE A 532 -1.01 14.39 -22.19
N ILE A 533 0.11 13.73 -22.49
CA ILE A 533 0.69 13.68 -23.83
C ILE A 533 0.06 12.56 -24.66
N GLY A 534 -0.13 11.38 -24.06
CA GLY A 534 -0.67 10.21 -24.73
C GLY A 534 -0.33 8.89 -24.04
N SER A 535 -0.87 7.80 -24.58
CA SER A 535 -0.47 6.42 -24.23
C SER A 535 0.39 5.86 -25.37
N ILE A 536 1.58 5.36 -25.04
CA ILE A 536 2.40 4.60 -25.98
C ILE A 536 2.01 3.13 -25.84
N GLU A 537 1.52 2.55 -26.93
CA GLU A 537 1.16 1.13 -27.00
C GLU A 537 2.43 0.29 -27.24
N TRP A 538 2.85 -0.47 -26.23
CA TRP A 538 4.00 -1.36 -26.32
C TRP A 538 3.53 -2.78 -26.67
N ASN A 539 3.87 -3.25 -27.87
CA ASN A 539 3.58 -4.63 -28.28
C ASN A 539 4.54 -5.61 -27.57
N SER A 540 4.08 -6.17 -26.45
CA SER A 540 4.86 -7.02 -25.56
C SER A 540 5.02 -8.44 -26.12
N THR A 541 4.10 -8.91 -26.95
CA THR A 541 4.13 -10.28 -27.50
C THR A 541 3.78 -10.33 -28.99
N LYS A 542 4.67 -10.94 -29.79
CA LYS A 542 4.45 -11.14 -31.22
C LYS A 542 3.46 -12.26 -31.55
N THR A 543 3.17 -13.14 -30.59
CA THR A 543 2.39 -14.36 -30.80
C THR A 543 0.92 -14.12 -30.45
N VAL A 544 0.01 -14.57 -31.30
CA VAL A 544 -1.44 -14.52 -31.03
C VAL A 544 -1.87 -15.80 -30.33
N THR A 545 -2.56 -15.67 -29.19
CA THR A 545 -3.12 -16.78 -28.44
C THR A 545 -4.47 -17.18 -29.03
N ASN A 546 -4.60 -18.47 -29.38
CA ASN A 546 -5.84 -19.02 -29.95
C ASN A 546 -6.83 -19.53 -28.88
N THR A 547 -6.47 -19.49 -27.60
CA THR A 547 -7.31 -19.98 -26.49
C THR A 547 -8.04 -18.87 -25.73
N ALA A 548 -7.68 -17.61 -25.96
CA ALA A 548 -8.30 -16.44 -25.34
C ALA A 548 -9.42 -15.90 -26.23
N LEU A 549 -10.44 -15.28 -25.62
CA LEU A 549 -11.50 -14.58 -26.36
C LEU A 549 -10.94 -13.43 -27.20
N LEU A 550 -9.92 -12.74 -26.67
CA LEU A 550 -9.16 -11.71 -27.35
C LEU A 550 -7.71 -11.82 -26.91
N SER A 551 -6.78 -11.91 -27.87
CA SER A 551 -5.36 -12.01 -27.58
C SER A 551 -4.81 -10.64 -27.23
N VAL A 552 -4.62 -10.39 -25.93
CA VAL A 552 -3.99 -9.16 -25.44
C VAL A 552 -2.48 -9.29 -25.60
N ASN A 553 -1.92 -8.47 -26.49
CA ASN A 553 -0.50 -8.52 -26.88
C ASN A 553 0.24 -7.21 -26.63
N HIS A 554 -0.39 -6.28 -25.91
CA HIS A 554 0.18 -4.97 -25.65
C HIS A 554 0.07 -4.58 -24.18
N THR A 555 0.94 -3.67 -23.78
CA THR A 555 0.85 -2.89 -22.55
C THR A 555 0.87 -1.41 -22.90
N HIS A 556 0.57 -0.57 -21.92
CA HIS A 556 0.45 0.87 -22.06
C HIS A 556 1.61 1.56 -21.37
N ASN A 557 2.08 2.66 -21.95
CA ASN A 557 2.98 3.60 -21.29
C ASN A 557 2.29 4.96 -21.25
N LEU A 558 1.72 5.33 -20.11
CA LEU A 558 1.07 6.62 -19.93
C LEU A 558 2.14 7.72 -19.81
N VAL A 559 1.98 8.79 -20.60
CA VAL A 559 2.95 9.89 -20.69
C VAL A 559 2.30 11.20 -20.28
N PHE A 560 2.89 11.86 -19.27
CA PHE A 560 2.48 13.17 -18.80
C PHE A 560 3.67 14.13 -18.78
N ALA A 561 3.46 15.38 -19.18
CA ALA A 561 4.42 16.46 -18.95
C ALA A 561 4.13 17.14 -17.60
N LYS A 562 5.13 17.71 -16.93
CA LYS A 562 4.85 18.65 -15.84
C LYS A 562 4.19 19.94 -16.35
N ASP A 563 4.63 20.41 -17.51
CA ASP A 563 3.99 21.49 -18.27
C ASP A 563 4.08 21.21 -19.77
N ILE A 564 2.95 20.84 -20.39
CA ILE A 564 2.89 20.51 -21.82
C ILE A 564 3.23 21.70 -22.72
N ARG A 565 3.09 22.94 -22.25
CA ARG A 565 3.32 24.15 -23.05
C ARG A 565 4.77 24.24 -23.50
N TYR A 566 5.71 23.74 -22.70
CA TYR A 566 7.12 23.65 -23.07
C TYR A 566 7.30 22.77 -24.32
N TYR A 567 6.69 21.59 -24.34
CA TYR A 567 6.80 20.64 -25.44
C TYR A 567 6.09 21.13 -26.71
N ILE A 568 4.93 21.76 -26.57
CA ILE A 568 4.21 22.36 -27.71
C ILE A 568 5.07 23.44 -28.39
N ARG A 569 5.70 24.32 -27.61
CA ARG A 569 6.60 25.37 -28.13
C ARG A 569 7.88 24.79 -28.77
N ASN A 570 8.41 23.72 -28.20
CA ASN A 570 9.67 23.11 -28.59
C ASN A 570 9.53 21.82 -29.44
N ARG A 571 8.36 21.56 -30.03
CA ARG A 571 8.05 20.34 -30.82
C ARG A 571 9.05 20.00 -31.93
N HIS A 572 9.86 20.95 -32.36
CA HIS A 572 10.88 20.77 -33.39
C HIS A 572 12.14 20.05 -32.85
N HIS A 573 12.42 20.12 -31.55
CA HIS A 573 13.54 19.43 -30.91
C HIS A 573 13.28 17.93 -30.68
N PHE A 574 12.01 17.50 -30.67
CA PHE A 574 11.61 16.13 -30.32
C PHE A 574 11.22 15.28 -31.54
N ARG A 575 11.74 15.61 -32.72
CA ARG A 575 11.48 14.84 -33.93
C ARG A 575 12.39 13.62 -33.96
N LEU A 576 11.82 12.46 -34.27
CA LEU A 576 12.62 11.30 -34.64
C LEU A 576 13.48 11.65 -35.87
N PRO A 577 14.69 11.08 -35.99
CA PRO A 577 15.47 11.17 -37.22
C PRO A 577 14.59 10.80 -38.42
N ALA A 578 14.73 11.55 -39.52
CA ALA A 578 13.99 11.23 -40.73
C ALA A 578 14.39 9.83 -41.20
N ILE A 579 13.42 8.94 -41.41
CA ILE A 579 13.65 7.66 -42.08
C ILE A 579 13.79 8.00 -43.57
N ILE A 580 15.03 7.97 -44.07
CA ILE A 580 15.39 8.36 -45.44
C ILE A 580 15.16 7.21 -46.43
N ASP A 581 14.82 6.00 -45.94
CA ASP A 581 14.54 4.84 -46.79
C ASP A 581 13.40 5.12 -47.77
N GLY A 582 13.71 5.04 -49.07
CA GLY A 582 12.78 5.31 -50.16
C GLY A 582 12.65 6.78 -50.58
N PHE A 583 13.54 7.66 -50.09
CA PHE A 583 13.72 9.03 -50.60
C PHE A 583 14.86 9.06 -51.62
N GLU A 584 14.66 9.71 -52.77
CA GLU A 584 15.66 9.86 -53.84
C GLU A 584 15.85 11.34 -54.19
N ASN A 585 16.97 11.71 -54.80
CA ASN A 585 17.15 13.06 -55.34
C ASN A 585 17.40 13.05 -56.85
N PRO A 586 16.44 12.58 -57.67
CA PRO A 586 16.64 12.34 -59.10
C PRO A 586 16.84 13.63 -59.90
N ASP A 587 16.43 14.77 -59.37
CA ASP A 587 16.49 16.09 -60.01
C ASP A 587 17.54 17.03 -59.40
N ASN A 588 18.42 16.52 -58.52
CA ASN A 588 19.42 17.31 -57.80
C ASN A 588 18.83 18.54 -57.08
N ASP A 589 17.67 18.38 -56.45
CA ASP A 589 17.07 19.42 -55.61
C ASP A 589 18.04 19.81 -54.48
N PRO A 590 18.34 21.11 -54.28
CA PRO A 590 19.28 21.58 -53.26
C PRO A 590 18.80 21.32 -51.82
N ARG A 591 17.55 20.92 -51.63
CA ARG A 591 16.97 20.55 -50.32
C ARG A 591 17.23 19.09 -49.93
N GLY A 592 17.78 18.29 -50.84
CA GLY A 592 18.15 16.89 -50.61
C GLY A 592 17.11 15.88 -51.09
N PRO A 593 17.24 14.59 -50.69
CA PRO A 593 16.34 13.52 -51.09
C PRO A 593 14.88 13.80 -50.74
N TRP A 594 13.98 13.55 -51.69
CA TRP A 594 12.54 13.72 -51.56
C TRP A 594 11.79 12.49 -52.09
N LYS A 595 10.50 12.42 -51.81
CA LYS A 595 9.60 11.39 -52.34
C LYS A 595 8.31 12.04 -52.80
N ALA A 596 7.76 11.59 -53.92
CA ALA A 596 6.46 12.06 -54.39
C ALA A 596 5.37 11.64 -53.39
N ASP A 597 4.70 12.62 -52.81
CA ASP A 597 3.52 12.43 -51.98
C ASP A 597 2.26 12.71 -52.80
N PRO A 598 1.19 11.89 -52.74
CA PRO A 598 -0.05 12.19 -53.42
C PRO A 598 -0.61 13.56 -52.99
N PHE A 599 -0.78 14.45 -53.96
CA PHE A 599 -1.33 15.78 -53.74
C PHE A 599 -2.88 15.81 -53.75
N GLN A 600 -3.54 14.65 -53.72
CA GLN A 600 -4.99 14.50 -53.61
C GLN A 600 -5.37 13.69 -52.37
N VAL A 601 -6.50 14.03 -51.76
CA VAL A 601 -7.12 13.33 -50.63
C VAL A 601 -8.57 12.96 -50.96
N GLY A 602 -9.07 11.85 -50.40
CA GLY A 602 -10.47 11.46 -50.57
C GLY A 602 -11.46 12.44 -49.95
N GLY A 603 -12.64 12.55 -50.53
CA GLY A 603 -13.70 13.49 -50.15
C GLY A 603 -13.71 14.77 -50.99
N VAL A 604 -14.89 15.30 -51.28
CA VAL A 604 -15.08 16.54 -52.03
C VAL A 604 -15.25 17.72 -51.07
N ARG A 605 -14.30 18.66 -51.10
CA ARG A 605 -14.26 19.87 -50.29
C ARG A 605 -14.32 21.07 -51.24
N PRO A 606 -15.40 21.87 -51.24
CA PRO A 606 -15.62 22.89 -52.26
C PRO A 606 -14.46 23.89 -52.44
N ASN A 607 -13.80 24.27 -51.35
CA ASN A 607 -12.65 25.19 -51.37
C ASN A 607 -11.36 24.60 -51.96
N GLN A 608 -11.32 23.30 -52.24
CA GLN A 608 -10.16 22.58 -52.78
C GLN A 608 -10.44 22.00 -54.18
N GLN A 609 -11.49 22.48 -54.85
CA GLN A 609 -11.90 22.07 -56.20
C GLN A 609 -11.49 23.12 -57.25
N TYR A 610 -10.23 23.54 -57.23
CA TYR A 610 -9.68 24.50 -58.19
C TYR A 610 -8.79 23.81 -59.23
N GLU A 611 -8.52 24.50 -60.33
CA GLU A 611 -7.66 24.01 -61.41
C GLU A 611 -6.19 24.37 -61.13
N ILE A 612 -5.27 23.43 -61.36
CA ILE A 612 -3.83 23.68 -61.32
C ILE A 612 -3.29 23.60 -62.74
N VAL A 613 -2.75 24.72 -63.24
CA VAL A 613 -2.15 24.81 -64.58
C VAL A 613 -0.65 24.58 -64.45
N ASN A 614 -0.11 23.61 -65.19
CA ASN A 614 1.32 23.39 -65.24
C ASN A 614 2.00 24.54 -66.01
N PRO A 615 2.91 25.31 -65.38
CA PRO A 615 3.47 26.51 -66.00
C PRO A 615 4.43 26.21 -67.17
N LYS A 616 4.94 24.97 -67.29
CA LYS A 616 5.86 24.57 -68.37
C LYS A 616 5.14 23.96 -69.57
N THR A 617 4.03 23.26 -69.34
CA THR A 617 3.31 22.52 -70.40
C THR A 617 1.93 23.09 -70.74
N GLY A 618 1.41 24.01 -69.92
CA GLY A 618 0.05 24.56 -70.04
C GLY A 618 -1.07 23.57 -69.68
N LYS A 619 -0.74 22.33 -69.30
CA LYS A 619 -1.73 21.29 -68.99
C LYS A 619 -2.47 21.60 -67.69
N VAL A 620 -3.80 21.50 -67.73
CA VAL A 620 -4.69 21.73 -66.58
C VAL A 620 -4.99 20.42 -65.85
N TYR A 621 -4.87 20.44 -64.52
CA TYR A 621 -5.18 19.32 -63.64
C TYR A 621 -6.34 19.67 -62.70
N LYS A 622 -7.22 18.69 -62.46
CA LYS A 622 -8.33 18.74 -61.51
C LYS A 622 -8.22 17.59 -60.51
N PRO A 623 -8.81 17.72 -59.30
CA PRO A 623 -8.98 16.57 -58.41
C PRO A 623 -9.71 15.44 -59.12
N LYS A 624 -9.35 14.18 -58.84
CA LYS A 624 -10.11 13.02 -59.35
C LYS A 624 -11.54 13.06 -58.80
N PRO A 625 -12.53 12.47 -59.51
CA PRO A 625 -13.89 12.35 -58.99
C PRO A 625 -13.90 11.73 -57.58
N GLY A 626 -14.55 12.39 -56.63
CA GLY A 626 -14.60 11.95 -55.23
C GLY A 626 -13.39 12.36 -54.37
N CYS A 627 -12.43 13.11 -54.92
CA CYS A 627 -11.24 13.61 -54.22
C CYS A 627 -11.15 15.15 -54.24
N SER A 628 -10.29 15.70 -53.39
CA SER A 628 -9.91 17.12 -53.34
C SER A 628 -8.39 17.26 -53.31
N TRP A 629 -7.87 18.47 -53.56
CA TRP A 629 -6.45 18.74 -53.32
C TRP A 629 -6.10 18.59 -51.83
N LYS A 630 -4.93 18.01 -51.54
CA LYS A 630 -4.41 17.87 -50.18
C LYS A 630 -3.90 19.24 -49.69
N ASN A 631 -4.29 19.62 -48.47
CA ASN A 631 -3.78 20.83 -47.80
C ASN A 631 -2.46 20.56 -47.11
#